data_AF-A0A2R7R7B1-F1
#
_entry.id   AF-A0A2R7R7B1-F1
#
_cell.length_a   1.000
_cell.length_b   1.000
_cell.length_c   1.000
_cell.angle_alpha   90.00
_cell.angle_beta   90.00
_cell.angle_gamma   90.00
#
_symmetry.space_group_name_H-M   'P 1'
#
loop_
_entity.id
_entity.type
_entity.pdbx_description
1 polymer ?
#
loop_
_entity_poly.entity_id
_entity_poly.type
_entity_poly.pdbx_seq_one_letter_code
_entity_poly.pdbx_strand_id
1 'polypeptide(L)'
;MVFRISIALIVALVLIAGLAPGPFNDVIQSGLAHIIRSTGWLYLLVVFITLSFLMYLAFGRLGSLRIGGEDAEPDFSNASWMSML
;
A
#
# COMPACT_ATOMS: atom_id res chain seq x y z
N MET A 1 19.78 -12.09 6.02
CA MET A 1 19.98 -12.09 4.55
C MET A 1 19.18 -10.99 3.87
N VAL A 2 17.86 -10.90 4.12
CA VAL A 2 16.96 -9.86 3.56
C VAL A 2 17.52 -8.44 3.70
N PHE A 3 17.91 -8.02 4.92
CA PHE A 3 18.45 -6.67 5.17
C PHE A 3 19.63 -6.29 4.27
N ARG A 4 20.58 -7.22 4.05
CA ARG A 4 21.77 -6.98 3.24
C ARG A 4 21.44 -6.84 1.75
N ILE A 5 20.46 -7.59 1.27
CA ILE A 5 20.00 -7.52 -0.12
C ILE A 5 19.23 -6.22 -0.35
N SER A 6 18.32 -5.88 0.56
CA SER A 6 17.54 -4.64 0.49
C SER A 6 18.44 -3.40 0.49
N ILE A 7 19.43 -3.33 1.39
CA ILE A 7 20.32 -2.17 1.46
C ILE A 7 21.22 -2.07 0.23
N ALA A 8 21.72 -3.18 -0.31
CA ALA A 8 22.52 -3.19 -1.54
C ALA A 8 21.72 -2.69 -2.74
N LEU A 9 20.46 -3.12 -2.89
CA LEU A 9 19.56 -2.66 -3.94
C LEU A 9 19.26 -1.16 -3.83
N ILE A 10 18.95 -0.68 -2.62
CA ILE A 10 18.65 0.74 -2.38
C ILE A 10 19.88 1.60 -2.71
N VAL A 11 21.06 1.22 -2.20
CA VAL A 11 22.30 1.98 -2.46
C VAL A 11 22.61 2.02 -3.96
N ALA A 12 22.49 0.89 -4.67
CA ALA A 12 22.72 0.86 -6.11
C ALA A 12 21.75 1.79 -6.86
N LEU A 13 20.46 1.76 -6.52
CA LEU A 13 19.45 2.58 -7.17
C LEU A 13 19.65 4.09 -6.89
N VAL A 14 20.01 4.44 -5.66
CA VAL A 14 20.36 5.82 -5.28
C VAL A 14 21.60 6.30 -6.02
N LEU A 15 22.64 5.48 -6.13
CA LEU A 15 23.86 5.85 -6.87
C LEU A 15 23.57 6.06 -8.36
N ILE A 16 22.79 5.18 -8.99
CA ILE A 16 22.42 5.31 -10.41
C ILE A 16 21.57 6.58 -10.63
N ALA A 17 20.57 6.81 -9.77
CA ALA A 17 19.71 7.99 -9.87
C ALA A 17 20.48 9.30 -9.64
N GLY A 18 21.45 9.31 -8.71
CA GLY A 18 22.27 10.48 -8.42
C GLY A 18 23.32 10.79 -9.49
N LEU A 19 23.94 9.76 -10.07
CA LEU A 19 24.99 9.93 -11.08
C LEU A 19 24.43 10.21 -12.49
N ALA A 20 23.23 9.71 -12.81
CA ALA A 20 22.62 9.85 -14.14
C ALA A 20 21.10 10.15 -14.05
N PRO A 21 20.70 11.32 -13.50
CA PRO A 21 19.30 11.61 -13.19
C PRO A 21 18.38 11.69 -14.42
N GLY A 22 18.86 12.23 -15.55
CA GLY A 22 18.08 12.34 -16.79
C GLY A 22 17.70 10.98 -17.37
N PRO A 23 18.69 10.16 -17.78
CA PRO A 23 18.42 8.82 -18.31
C PRO A 23 17.67 7.92 -17.33
N PHE A 24 17.97 8.02 -16.03
CA PHE A 24 17.24 7.30 -15.00
C PHE A 24 15.75 7.68 -15.00
N ASN A 25 15.43 8.98 -15.02
CA ASN A 25 14.05 9.43 -15.08
C ASN A 25 13.33 8.95 -16.36
N ASP A 26 13.99 8.99 -17.52
CA ASP A 26 13.38 8.54 -18.78
C ASP A 26 12.99 7.04 -18.74
N VAL A 27 13.87 6.20 -18.19
CA VAL A 27 13.59 4.77 -18.00
C VAL A 27 12.44 4.55 -17.02
N ILE A 28 12.42 5.27 -15.89
CA ILE A 28 11.36 5.13 -14.88
C ILE A 28 10.01 5.59 -15.44
N GLN A 29 9.95 6.73 -16.13
CA GLN A 29 8.71 7.26 -16.70
C GLN A 29 8.16 6.37 -17.81
N SER A 30 9.03 5.88 -18.71
CA SER A 30 8.61 4.95 -19.77
C SER A 30 8.08 3.63 -19.21
N GLY A 31 8.76 3.07 -18.19
CA GLY A 31 8.30 1.89 -17.47
C GLY A 31 6.95 2.10 -16.78
N LEU A 32 6.80 3.21 -16.06
CA LEU A 32 5.54 3.58 -15.40
C LEU A 32 4.40 3.73 -16.41
N ALA A 33 4.62 4.44 -17.53
CA ALA A 33 3.62 4.59 -18.57
C ALA A 33 3.21 3.24 -19.19
N HIS A 34 4.16 2.31 -19.35
CA HIS A 34 3.87 0.96 -19.84
C HIS A 34 3.01 0.14 -18.85
N ILE A 35 3.33 0.21 -17.56
CA ILE A 35 2.57 -0.47 -16.49
C ILE A 35 1.15 0.09 -16.41
N ILE A 36 1.00 1.42 -16.39
CA ILE A 36 -0.33 2.06 -16.35
C ILE A 36 -1.16 1.65 -17.57
N ARG A 37 -0.58 1.65 -18.76
CA ARG A 37 -1.30 1.29 -20.00
C ARG A 37 -1.75 -0.16 -20.02
N SER A 38 -0.94 -1.08 -19.50
CA SER A 38 -1.21 -2.53 -19.56
C SER A 38 -2.01 -3.04 -18.36
N THR A 39 -1.68 -2.57 -17.15
CA THR A 39 -2.16 -3.09 -15.86
C THR A 39 -3.06 -2.09 -15.13
N GLY A 40 -3.23 -0.87 -15.63
CA GLY A 40 -4.05 0.17 -14.99
C GLY A 40 -5.51 -0.25 -14.77
N TRP A 41 -6.09 -1.01 -15.71
CA TRP A 41 -7.45 -1.55 -15.55
C TRP A 41 -7.56 -2.55 -14.38
N LEU A 42 -6.53 -3.38 -14.18
CA LEU A 42 -6.46 -4.32 -13.06
C LEU A 42 -6.32 -3.56 -11.74
N TYR A 43 -5.48 -2.51 -11.70
CA TYR A 43 -5.36 -1.63 -10.54
C TYR A 43 -6.72 -1.04 -10.14
N LEU A 44 -7.46 -0.47 -11.10
CA LEU A 44 -8.79 0.08 -10.85
C LEU A 44 -9.78 -0.97 -10.34
N LEU A 45 -9.74 -2.17 -10.92
CA LEU A 45 -10.59 -3.29 -10.49
C LEU A 45 -10.26 -3.71 -9.05
N VAL A 46 -8.98 -3.84 -8.70
CA VAL A 46 -8.54 -4.21 -7.33
C VAL A 46 -8.96 -3.14 -6.33
N VAL A 47 -8.77 -1.85 -6.65
CA VAL A 47 -9.21 -0.74 -5.79
C VAL A 47 -10.73 -0.78 -5.60
N PHE A 48 -11.48 -0.97 -6.68
CA PHE A 48 -12.94 -1.06 -6.62
C PHE A 48 -13.43 -2.24 -5.80
N ILE A 49 -12.85 -3.43 -5.99
CA ILE A 49 -13.19 -4.63 -5.20
C ILE A 49 -12.81 -4.42 -3.73
N THR A 50 -11.63 -3.87 -3.44
CA THR A 50 -11.19 -3.61 -2.07
C THR A 50 -12.12 -2.62 -1.38
N LEU A 51 -12.50 -1.53 -2.04
CA LEU A 51 -13.45 -0.56 -1.50
C LEU A 51 -14.83 -1.19 -1.28
N SER A 52 -15.32 -1.95 -2.26
CA SER A 52 -16.61 -2.67 -2.14
C SER A 52 -16.58 -3.68 -1.00
N PHE A 53 -15.46 -4.38 -0.82
CA PHE A 53 -15.24 -5.33 0.25
C PHE A 53 -15.18 -4.62 1.61
N LEU A 54 -14.45 -3.51 1.74
CA LEU A 54 -14.43 -2.71 2.98
C LEU A 54 -15.82 -2.15 3.32
N MET A 55 -16.59 -1.72 2.31
CA MET A 55 -17.97 -1.28 2.50
C MET A 55 -18.86 -2.43 2.98
N TYR A 56 -18.67 -3.63 2.42
CA TYR A 56 -19.34 -4.84 2.91
C TYR A 56 -18.93 -5.20 4.35
N LEU A 57 -17.65 -5.05 4.72
CA LEU A 57 -17.21 -5.27 6.10
C LEU A 57 -17.80 -4.22 7.05
N ALA A 58 -17.84 -2.95 6.66
CA ALA A 58 -18.32 -1.86 7.51
C ALA A 58 -19.83 -1.90 7.74
N PHE A 59 -20.62 -2.13 6.69
CA PHE A 59 -22.10 -2.07 6.75
C PHE A 59 -22.77 -3.45 6.74
N GLY A 60 -22.03 -4.51 6.43
CA GLY A 60 -22.57 -5.86 6.38
C GLY A 60 -22.53 -6.56 7.75
N ARG A 61 -22.81 -7.87 7.72
CA ARG A 61 -22.94 -8.70 8.92
C ARG A 61 -21.67 -8.78 9.78
N LEU A 62 -20.51 -8.50 9.18
CA LEU A 62 -19.21 -8.54 9.85
C LEU A 62 -18.83 -7.23 10.55
N GLY A 63 -19.58 -6.14 10.33
CA GLY A 63 -19.25 -4.83 10.91
C GLY A 63 -19.41 -4.75 12.43
N SER A 64 -20.26 -5.61 13.01
CA SER A 64 -20.43 -5.73 14.45
C SER A 64 -19.46 -6.71 15.12
N LEU A 65 -18.60 -7.40 14.33
CA LEU A 65 -17.66 -8.36 14.87
C LEU A 65 -16.51 -7.64 15.58
N ARG A 66 -16.37 -7.91 16.88
CA ARG A 66 -15.24 -7.41 17.68
C ARG A 66 -13.99 -8.26 17.43
N ILE A 67 -12.91 -7.60 17.02
CA ILE A 67 -11.60 -8.26 16.88
C ILE A 67 -11.04 -8.48 18.29
N GLY A 68 -10.84 -9.74 18.67
CA GLY A 68 -10.39 -10.13 20.02
C GLY A 68 -11.39 -10.98 20.81
N GLY A 69 -12.60 -11.19 20.28
CA GLY A 69 -13.66 -11.99 20.93
C GLY A 69 -14.87 -11.15 21.33
N GLU A 70 -15.93 -11.81 21.81
CA GLU A 70 -17.21 -11.15 22.16
C GLU A 70 -17.04 -10.16 23.33
N ASP A 71 -16.19 -10.50 24.29
CA ASP A 71 -15.91 -9.71 25.50
C ASP A 71 -14.72 -8.75 25.33
N ALA A 72 -14.19 -8.59 24.11
CA ALA A 72 -13.06 -7.68 23.89
C ALA A 72 -13.48 -6.21 24.10
N GLU A 73 -12.70 -5.50 24.90
CA GLU A 73 -12.83 -4.06 25.14
C GLU A 73 -11.73 -3.28 24.39
N PRO A 74 -11.98 -2.03 23.97
CA PRO A 74 -10.95 -1.22 23.30
C PRO A 74 -9.81 -0.85 24.26
N ASP A 75 -8.57 -1.14 23.86
CA ASP A 75 -7.36 -0.74 24.63
C ASP A 75 -7.16 0.78 24.71
N PHE A 76 -7.71 1.52 23.74
CA PHE A 76 -7.59 2.97 23.64
C PHE A 76 -8.96 3.63 23.51
N SER A 77 -9.09 4.85 24.05
CA SER A 77 -10.29 5.66 23.84
C SER A 77 -10.44 6.05 22.37
N ASN A 78 -11.68 6.27 21.92
CA ASN A 78 -11.96 6.62 20.51
C ASN A 78 -11.18 7.84 20.01
N ALA A 79 -10.95 8.84 20.88
CA ALA A 79 -10.17 10.03 20.54
C ALA A 79 -8.67 9.72 20.38
N SER A 80 -8.12 8.90 21.28
CA SER A 80 -6.73 8.45 21.18
C SER A 80 -6.52 7.57 19.95
N TRP A 81 -7.45 6.65 19.68
CA TRP A 81 -7.39 5.77 18.51
C TRP A 81 -7.43 6.55 17.19
N MET A 82 -8.33 7.54 17.07
CA MET A 82 -8.39 8.41 15.88
C MET A 82 -7.11 9.24 15.70
N SER A 83 -6.38 9.53 16.78
CA SER A 83 -5.09 10.23 16.71
C SER A 83 -3.93 9.32 16.26
N MET A 84 -4.12 8.00 16.26
CA MET A 84 -3.10 7.02 15.84
C MET A 84 -3.22 6.60 14.36
N LEU A 85 -4.41 6.78 13.76
CA LEU A 85 -4.67 6.54 12.34
C LEU A 85 -4.05 7.61 11.45
#